data_AF-A0A815RJ69-F1
#
_entry.id   AF-A0A815RJ69-F1
#
_cell.length_a   1.000
_cell.length_b   1.000
_cell.length_c   1.000
_cell.angle_alpha   90.00
_cell.angle_beta   90.00
_cell.angle_gamma   90.00
#
_symmetry.space_group_name_H-M   'P 1'
#
loop_
_entity.id
_entity.type
_entity.pdbx_description
1 polymer ?
#
loop_
_entity_poly.entity_id
_entity_poly.type
_entity_poly.pdbx_seq_one_letter_code
_entity_poly.pdbx_strand_id
1 'polypeptide(L)'
;MSSSVVSSLSFVSQQIIIYIGIPILIIGFFGNCLNIIIFLSLRTFRQSSCVFYLIIMSIANIGQLITGLLTRIMISGYNIDWTQTSLFYCKFRQFFAQTTASVSFISVCLAIMDQYFATCARPRW
;
A
#
# COMPACT_ATOMS: atom_id res chain seq x y z
N MET A 1 -0.33 31.09 -17.58
CA MET A 1 0.74 30.06 -17.54
C MET A 1 0.99 29.60 -18.96
N SER A 2 2.24 29.58 -19.42
CA SER A 2 2.58 29.18 -20.79
C SER A 2 2.32 27.69 -21.02
N SER A 3 1.72 27.36 -22.17
CA SER A 3 1.42 25.98 -22.59
C SER A 3 2.65 25.07 -22.57
N SER A 4 3.84 25.61 -22.86
CA SER A 4 5.11 24.90 -22.83
C SER A 4 5.52 24.39 -21.43
N VAL A 5 5.20 25.15 -20.38
CA VAL A 5 5.50 24.76 -19.00
C VAL A 5 4.59 23.61 -18.56
N VAL A 6 3.31 23.66 -18.93
CA VAL A 6 2.34 22.60 -18.62
C VAL A 6 2.72 21.29 -19.29
N SER A 7 3.10 21.32 -20.57
CA SER A 7 3.52 20.12 -21.30
C SER A 7 4.80 19.50 -20.73
N SER A 8 5.78 20.35 -20.35
CA SER A 8 7.03 19.88 -19.75
C SER A 8 6.80 19.22 -18.39
N LEU A 9 5.93 19.81 -17.56
CA LEU A 9 5.60 19.26 -16.25
C LEU A 9 4.87 17.92 -16.35
N SER A 10 3.90 17.80 -17.27
CA SER A 10 3.19 16.54 -17.50
C SER A 10 4.13 15.44 -17.98
N PHE A 11 5.09 15.76 -18.87
CA PHE A 11 6.09 14.79 -19.32
C PHE A 11 6.96 14.28 -18.17
N VAL A 12 7.49 15.19 -17.33
CA VAL A 12 8.31 14.80 -16.17
C VAL A 12 7.51 13.95 -15.18
N SER A 13 6.27 14.35 -14.88
CA SER A 13 5.37 13.59 -14.01
C SER A 13 5.12 12.17 -14.53
N GLN A 14 4.87 12.02 -15.83
CA GLN A 14 4.69 10.71 -16.48
C GLN A 14 5.93 9.84 -16.33
N GLN A 15 7.12 10.37 -16.61
CA GLN A 15 8.37 9.61 -16.48
C GLN A 15 8.63 9.16 -15.04
N ILE A 16 8.37 10.03 -14.06
CA ILE A 16 8.48 9.69 -12.63
C ILE A 16 7.55 8.53 -12.28
N ILE A 17 6.28 8.60 -12.70
CA ILE A 17 5.29 7.57 -12.38
C ILE A 17 5.70 6.21 -12.97
N ILE A 18 6.26 6.17 -14.17
CA ILE A 18 6.70 4.92 -14.81
C ILE A 18 7.96 4.40 -14.13
N TYR A 19 9.03 5.19 -14.11
CA TYR A 19 10.35 4.73 -13.65
C TYR A 19 10.43 4.49 -12.14
N ILE A 20 9.65 5.22 -11.34
CA ILE A 20 9.59 5.00 -9.89
C ILE A 20 8.44 4.08 -9.52
N GLY A 21 7.28 4.24 -10.16
CA GLY A 21 6.09 3.47 -9.81
C GLY A 21 6.22 1.97 -10.10
N ILE A 22 6.81 1.58 -11.24
CA ILE A 22 6.95 0.15 -11.59
C ILE A 22 7.85 -0.59 -10.58
N PRO A 23 9.07 -0.11 -10.24
CA PRO A 23 9.88 -0.74 -9.20
C PRO A 23 9.19 -0.81 -7.84
N ILE A 24 8.51 0.27 -7.41
CA ILE A 24 7.76 0.28 -6.14
C ILE A 24 6.66 -0.79 -6.16
N LEU A 25 5.95 -0.93 -7.28
CA LEU A 25 4.89 -1.94 -7.41
C LEU A 25 5.46 -3.35 -7.28
N ILE A 26 6.56 -3.65 -7.98
CA ILE A 26 7.20 -4.97 -7.96
C ILE A 26 7.73 -5.27 -6.54
N ILE A 27 8.61 -4.41 -6.03
CA ILE A 27 9.26 -4.62 -4.73
C ILE A 27 8.21 -4.62 -3.61
N GLY A 28 7.25 -3.71 -3.66
CA GLY A 28 6.18 -3.61 -2.66
C GLY A 28 5.28 -4.85 -2.67
N PHE A 29 4.92 -5.37 -3.85
CA PHE A 29 4.08 -6.57 -3.94
C PHE A 29 4.79 -7.80 -3.38
N PHE A 30 6.01 -8.08 -3.86
CA PHE A 30 6.80 -9.21 -3.36
C PHE A 30 7.14 -9.07 -1.88
N GLY A 31 7.52 -7.87 -1.43
CA GLY A 31 7.84 -7.60 -0.02
C GLY A 31 6.67 -7.86 0.91
N ASN A 32 5.46 -7.39 0.58
CA ASN A 32 4.29 -7.66 1.41
C ASN A 32 3.87 -9.15 1.37
N CYS A 33 4.01 -9.83 0.23
CA CYS A 33 3.78 -11.27 0.14
C CYS A 33 4.75 -12.05 1.04
N LEU A 34 6.05 -11.70 1.01
CA LEU A 34 7.06 -12.31 1.87
C LEU A 34 6.78 -12.05 3.35
N ASN A 35 6.36 -10.83 3.73
CA ASN A 35 5.95 -10.53 5.10
C ASN A 35 4.83 -11.46 5.57
N ILE A 36 3.78 -11.64 4.76
CA ILE A 36 2.67 -12.53 5.09
C ILE A 36 3.16 -13.97 5.26
N ILE A 37 3.99 -14.47 4.33
CA ILE A 37 4.55 -15.83 4.40
C ILE A 37 5.38 -16.01 5.66
N ILE A 38 6.28 -15.07 5.97
CA ILE A 38 7.16 -15.14 7.15
C ILE A 38 6.34 -15.13 8.44
N PHE A 39 5.37 -14.22 8.55
CA PHE A 39 4.52 -14.09 9.74
C PHE A 39 3.64 -15.32 9.97
N LEU A 40 3.19 -15.99 8.90
CA LEU A 40 2.40 -17.22 9.01
C LEU A 40 3.27 -18.47 9.26
N SER A 41 4.47 -18.52 8.68
CA SER A 41 5.33 -19.72 8.71
C SER A 41 6.14 -19.85 10.01
N LEU A 42 6.60 -18.74 10.57
CA LEU A 42 7.47 -18.78 11.75
C LEU A 42 6.65 -18.84 13.04
N ARG A 43 6.80 -19.96 13.76
CA ARG A 43 6.12 -20.22 15.05
C ARG A 43 6.44 -19.17 16.12
N THR A 44 7.63 -18.59 16.09
CA THR A 44 8.06 -17.51 16.98
C THR A 44 7.19 -16.26 16.85
N PHE A 45 6.73 -15.93 15.63
CA PHE A 45 5.89 -14.76 15.39
C PHE A 45 4.42 -15.01 15.69
N ARG A 46 3.94 -16.25 15.54
CA ARG A 46 2.53 -16.62 15.84
C ARG A 46 2.11 -16.46 17.30
N GLN A 47 3.05 -16.31 18.23
CA GLN A 47 2.75 -16.11 19.65
C GLN A 47 2.51 -14.64 20.03
N SER A 48 2.77 -13.69 19.12
CA SER A 48 2.58 -12.26 19.37
C SER A 48 1.31 -11.75 18.71
N SER A 49 0.42 -11.13 19.50
CA SER A 49 -0.80 -10.48 18.99
C SER A 49 -0.49 -9.37 17.98
N CYS A 50 0.62 -8.65 18.15
CA CYS A 50 1.14 -7.65 17.21
C CYS A 50 1.23 -8.15 15.75
N VAL A 51 1.63 -9.41 15.55
CA VAL A 51 1.86 -9.98 14.21
C VAL A 51 0.57 -10.07 13.41
N PHE A 52 -0.58 -10.27 14.07
CA PHE A 52 -1.88 -10.25 13.41
C PHE A 52 -2.16 -8.90 12.74
N TYR A 53 -1.88 -7.79 13.42
CA TYR A 53 -2.04 -6.45 12.85
C TYR A 53 -1.08 -6.21 11.68
N LEU A 54 0.16 -6.71 11.76
CA LEU A 54 1.16 -6.58 10.68
C LEU A 54 0.77 -7.40 9.43
N ILE A 55 0.11 -8.56 9.60
CA ILE A 55 -0.44 -9.32 8.48
C ILE A 55 -1.57 -8.53 7.81
N ILE A 56 -2.52 -7.98 8.58
CA ILE A 56 -3.61 -7.16 8.05
C ILE A 56 -3.06 -5.95 7.30
N MET A 57 -2.07 -5.27 7.88
CA MET A 57 -1.37 -4.16 7.24
C MET A 57 -0.75 -4.58 5.90
N SER A 58 -0.09 -5.74 5.85
CA SER A 58 0.54 -6.25 4.63
C SER A 58 -0.49 -6.54 3.52
N ILE A 59 -1.64 -7.12 3.88
CA ILE A 59 -2.75 -7.36 2.96
C ILE A 59 -3.33 -6.03 2.44
N ALA A 60 -3.56 -5.07 3.34
CA ALA A 60 -4.06 -3.75 2.97
C ALA A 60 -3.09 -3.00 2.04
N ASN A 61 -1.78 -3.09 2.30
CA ASN A 61 -0.75 -2.51 1.44
C ASN A 61 -0.74 -3.12 0.04
N ILE A 62 -0.91 -4.44 -0.10
CA ILE A 62 -1.05 -5.10 -1.41
C ILE A 62 -2.28 -4.55 -2.14
N GLY A 63 -3.42 -4.45 -1.44
CA GLY A 63 -4.63 -3.85 -1.99
C GLY A 63 -4.40 -2.43 -2.51
N GLN A 64 -3.70 -1.60 -1.74
CA GLN A 64 -3.37 -0.22 -2.09
C GLN A 64 -2.41 -0.13 -3.29
N LEU A 65 -1.45 -1.05 -3.41
CA LEU A 65 -0.57 -1.12 -4.58
C LEU A 65 -1.35 -1.46 -5.85
N ILE A 66 -2.32 -2.38 -5.77
CA ILE A 66 -3.11 -2.82 -6.92
C ILE A 66 -4.16 -1.77 -7.33
N THR A 67 -4.89 -1.16 -6.41
CA THR A 67 -5.96 -0.22 -6.77
C THR A 67 -5.48 1.22 -6.89
N GLY A 68 -4.46 1.61 -6.11
CA GLY A 68 -3.88 2.94 -6.10
C GLY A 68 -2.77 3.08 -7.14
N LEU A 69 -1.66 2.38 -6.92
CA LEU A 69 -0.42 2.59 -7.68
C LEU A 69 -0.52 2.04 -9.11
N LEU A 70 -0.97 0.80 -9.30
CA LEU A 70 -1.13 0.20 -10.63
C LEU A 70 -2.04 1.06 -11.51
N THR A 71 -3.20 1.47 -10.99
CA THR A 71 -4.13 2.32 -11.73
C THR A 71 -3.52 3.67 -12.09
N ARG A 72 -2.71 4.26 -11.20
CA ARG A 72 -1.98 5.50 -11.49
C ARG A 72 -0.93 5.29 -12.59
N ILE A 73 -0.22 4.17 -12.60
CA ILE A 73 0.73 3.82 -13.66
C ILE A 73 -0.01 3.66 -14.99
N MET A 74 -1.15 2.98 -15.02
CA MET A 74 -1.92 2.79 -16.25
C MET A 74 -2.47 4.10 -16.81
N ILE A 75 -3.11 4.92 -15.96
CA ILE A 75 -3.72 6.19 -16.38
C ILE A 75 -2.66 7.22 -16.72
N SER A 76 -1.76 7.53 -15.78
CA SER A 76 -0.82 8.64 -15.93
C SER A 76 0.47 8.25 -16.64
N GLY A 77 0.87 6.98 -16.59
CA GLY A 77 2.04 6.47 -17.29
C GLY A 77 1.75 6.07 -18.74
N TYR A 78 0.67 5.33 -18.97
CA TYR A 78 0.36 4.75 -20.28
C TYR A 78 -0.87 5.35 -20.97
N ASN A 79 -1.55 6.33 -20.37
CA ASN A 79 -2.80 6.92 -20.88
C ASN A 79 -3.92 5.88 -21.09
N ILE A 80 -3.91 4.78 -20.32
CA ILE A 80 -4.94 3.75 -20.33
C ILE A 80 -5.88 3.99 -19.16
N ASP A 81 -7.09 4.47 -19.46
CA ASP A 81 -8.06 4.86 -18.43
C ASP A 81 -9.19 3.84 -18.23
N TRP A 82 -8.95 2.90 -17.32
CA TRP A 82 -9.96 1.91 -16.89
C TRP A 82 -11.16 2.54 -16.18
N THR A 83 -11.02 3.75 -15.65
CA THR A 83 -12.13 4.42 -14.94
C THR A 83 -13.20 4.93 -15.92
N GLN A 84 -12.81 5.18 -17.17
CA GLN A 84 -13.75 5.52 -18.25
C GLN A 84 -14.46 4.28 -18.81
N THR A 85 -13.84 3.10 -18.71
CA THR A 85 -14.43 1.85 -19.20
C THR A 85 -15.53 1.33 -18.26
N SER A 86 -15.41 1.52 -16.94
CA SER A 86 -16.37 1.03 -15.97
C SER A 86 -16.63 2.01 -14.83
N LEU A 87 -17.89 2.47 -14.74
CA LEU A 87 -18.36 3.35 -13.67
C LEU A 87 -18.28 2.69 -12.28
N PHE A 88 -18.48 1.37 -12.24
CA PHE A 88 -18.28 0.59 -11.02
C PHE A 88 -16.81 0.65 -10.59
N TYR A 89 -15.87 0.40 -11.50
CA TYR A 89 -14.44 0.44 -11.19
C TYR A 89 -14.00 1.82 -10.71
N CYS A 90 -14.49 2.90 -11.34
CA CYS A 90 -14.20 4.28 -10.94
C CYS A 90 -14.55 4.55 -9.47
N LYS A 91 -15.77 4.19 -9.04
CA LYS A 91 -16.24 4.37 -7.65
C LYS A 91 -15.55 3.42 -6.68
N PHE A 92 -15.46 2.13 -7.06
CA PHE A 92 -14.84 1.09 -6.24
C PHE A 92 -13.39 1.41 -5.94
N ARG A 93 -12.63 1.89 -6.93
CA ARG A 93 -11.22 2.25 -6.77
C ARG A 93 -11.01 3.28 -5.67
N GLN A 94 -11.78 4.37 -5.69
CA GLN A 94 -11.61 5.46 -4.72
C GLN A 94 -11.97 4.99 -3.31
N PHE A 95 -13.07 4.27 -3.16
CA PHE A 95 -13.46 3.69 -1.88
C PHE A 95 -12.39 2.73 -1.37
N PHE A 96 -12.02 1.73 -2.18
CA PHE A 96 -11.09 0.69 -1.78
C PHE A 96 -9.69 1.22 -1.47
N ALA A 97 -9.19 2.18 -2.25
CA ALA A 97 -7.89 2.82 -1.99
C ALA A 97 -7.90 3.60 -0.66
N GLN A 98 -8.98 4.31 -0.36
CA GLN A 98 -9.10 5.03 0.91
C GLN A 98 -9.22 4.07 2.09
N THR A 99 -10.04 3.02 1.96
CA THR A 99 -10.22 2.01 3.01
C THR A 99 -8.93 1.28 3.31
N THR A 100 -8.20 0.83 2.29
CA THR A 100 -6.92 0.12 2.48
C THR A 100 -5.85 1.01 3.11
N ALA A 101 -5.78 2.30 2.74
CA ALA A 101 -4.89 3.26 3.40
C ALA A 101 -5.22 3.43 4.89
N SER A 102 -6.49 3.61 5.22
CA SER A 102 -6.95 3.75 6.61
C SER A 102 -6.70 2.48 7.43
N VAL A 103 -6.97 1.30 6.86
CA VAL A 103 -6.72 0.02 7.52
C VAL A 103 -5.24 -0.18 7.79
N SER A 104 -4.37 0.14 6.84
CA SER A 104 -2.92 0.06 7.02
C SER A 104 -2.46 0.97 8.17
N PHE A 105 -2.93 2.21 8.19
CA PHE A 105 -2.60 3.17 9.26
C PHE A 105 -3.08 2.71 10.64
N ILE A 106 -4.35 2.32 10.76
CA ILE A 106 -4.93 1.84 12.02
C ILE A 106 -4.19 0.58 12.51
N SER A 107 -3.84 -0.34 11.59
CA SER A 107 -3.12 -1.56 11.94
C SER A 107 -1.75 -1.28 12.54
N VAL A 108 -1.01 -0.30 12.00
CA VAL A 108 0.27 0.13 12.58
C VAL A 108 0.08 0.72 13.98
N CYS A 109 -0.91 1.60 14.16
CA CYS A 109 -1.19 2.17 15.48
C CYS A 109 -1.53 1.10 16.52
N LEU A 110 -2.38 0.14 16.15
CA LEU A 110 -2.74 -0.99 17.01
C LEU A 110 -1.52 -1.87 17.32
N ALA A 111 -0.67 -2.15 16.33
CA ALA A 111 0.55 -2.92 16.51
C ALA A 111 1.52 -2.24 17.50
N ILE A 112 1.67 -0.91 17.42
CA ILE A 112 2.50 -0.12 18.34
C ILE A 112 1.92 -0.15 19.76
N MET A 113 0.61 0.03 19.91
CA MET A 113 -0.04 -0.04 21.23
C MET A 113 0.08 -1.43 21.85
N ASP A 114 -0.10 -2.49 21.07
CA ASP A 114 0.09 -3.88 21.53
C ASP A 114 1.52 -4.11 22.05
N GLN A 115 2.53 -3.65 21.30
CA GLN A 115 3.93 -3.75 21.72
C GLN A 115 4.22 -2.93 22.98
N TYR A 116 3.67 -1.72 23.09
CA TYR A 116 3.82 -0.88 24.28
C TYR A 116 3.27 -1.60 25.53
N PHE A 117 2.04 -2.10 25.47
CA PHE A 117 1.46 -2.81 26.61
C PHE A 117 2.21 -4.11 26.95
N ALA A 118 2.62 -4.88 25.93
CA ALA A 118 3.35 -6.13 26.13
C ALA A 118 4.72 -5.93 26.79
N THR A 119 5.39 -4.81 26.52
CA THR A 119 6.71 -4.49 27.09
C THR A 119 6.61 -3.83 28.46
N CYS A 120 5.63 -2.95 28.70
CA CYS A 120 5.43 -2.30 29.99
C CYS A 120 4.86 -3.25 31.07
N ALA A 121 4.05 -4.25 30.69
CA ALA A 121 3.41 -5.18 31.64
C ALA A 121 4.35 -6.27 32.20
N ARG A 122 5.56 -6.42 31.64
CA ARG A 122 6.58 -7.37 32.14
C ARG A 122 7.82 -6.64 32.65
N PRO A 123 7.77 -6.04 33.85
CA PRO A 123 8.98 -5.50 34.47
C PRO A 123 9.94 -6.66 34.74
N ARG A 124 11.04 -6.71 33.99
CA ARG A 124 12.18 -7.59 34.28
C ARG A 124 12.98 -6.94 35.41
N TRP A 125 12.63 -7.26 36.65
CA TRP A 125 13.48 -7.07 37.82
C TRP A 125 14.43 -8.26 37.96
#